data_AF-A0A2E1XHC1-F1
#
_entry.id   AF-A0A2E1XHC1-F1
#
_cell.length_a   1.000
_cell.length_b   1.000
_cell.length_c   1.000
_cell.angle_alpha   90.00
_cell.angle_beta   90.00
_cell.angle_gamma   90.00
#
_symmetry.space_group_name_H-M   'P 1'
#
loop_
_entity.id
_entity.type
_entity.pdbx_description
1 polymer ?
#
loop_
_entity_poly.entity_id
_entity_poly.type
_entity_poly.pdbx_seq_one_letter_code
_entity_poly.pdbx_strand_id
1 'polypeptide(L)'
;MIETFGPAAGRPRVDTVKGSKHANMKELRFEADDGVWRAAFAFDPKREAVILVAADKSGGNEKKFYKRLIKTADERFDQHLGALKENKEG
;
A
#
# COMPACT_ATOMS: atom_id res chain seq x y z
N MET A 1 18.62 -10.75 2.35
CA MET A 1 19.17 -9.42 2.66
C MET A 1 17.96 -8.51 2.88
N ILE A 2 17.65 -8.18 4.13
CA ILE A 2 16.56 -7.26 4.51
C ILE A 2 17.28 -6.03 5.06
N GLU A 3 17.40 -5.00 4.23
CA GLU A 3 18.12 -3.79 4.57
C GLU A 3 17.22 -2.82 5.33
N THR A 4 17.62 -2.62 6.59
CA THR A 4 17.77 -1.30 7.23
C THR A 4 16.51 -0.47 7.45
N PHE A 5 15.69 -0.88 8.42
CA PHE A 5 15.18 0.06 9.44
C PHE A 5 15.37 -0.58 10.82
N GLY A 6 16.31 -0.01 11.59
CA GLY A 6 16.69 -0.53 12.89
C GLY A 6 15.56 -0.44 13.94
N PRO A 7 15.63 -1.22 15.04
CA PRO A 7 14.60 -1.33 16.08
C PRO A 7 14.24 -0.02 16.84
N ALA A 8 14.93 1.09 16.58
CA ALA A 8 14.80 2.34 17.32
C ALA A 8 13.72 3.30 16.77
N ALA A 9 13.37 3.19 15.49
CA ALA A 9 12.15 3.79 14.93
C ALA A 9 11.07 2.70 14.97
N GLY A 10 9.97 2.91 15.69
CA GLY A 10 8.95 1.88 15.92
C GLY A 10 8.64 1.09 14.65
N ARG A 11 8.77 -0.25 14.70
CA ARG A 11 8.64 -1.12 13.52
C ARG A 11 7.35 -0.78 12.75
N PRO A 12 7.44 -0.54 11.43
CA PRO A 12 6.25 -0.32 10.62
C PRO A 12 5.26 -1.45 10.84
N ARG A 13 4.03 -1.11 11.23
CA ARG A 13 2.98 -2.12 11.43
C ARG A 13 2.34 -2.41 10.08
N VAL A 14 2.23 -3.69 9.77
CA VAL A 14 1.54 -4.17 8.57
C VAL A 14 0.14 -4.65 8.96
N ASP A 15 -0.88 -4.21 8.23
CA ASP A 15 -2.26 -4.66 8.42
C ASP A 15 -2.96 -4.90 7.07
N THR A 16 -4.13 -5.55 7.09
CA THR A 16 -4.98 -5.74 5.92
C THR A 16 -5.86 -4.51 5.70
N VAL A 17 -5.93 -4.03 4.47
CA VAL A 17 -6.79 -2.90 4.10
C VAL A 17 -8.22 -3.41 3.89
N LYS A 18 -9.13 -3.05 4.79
CA LYS A 18 -10.56 -3.37 4.66
C LYS A 18 -11.24 -2.45 3.65
N GLY A 19 -12.12 -3.02 2.83
CA GLY A 19 -12.91 -2.27 1.84
C GLY A 19 -12.23 -2.08 0.48
N SER A 20 -11.01 -2.59 0.30
CA SER A 20 -10.42 -2.77 -1.03
C SER A 20 -11.16 -3.89 -1.78
N LYS A 21 -11.29 -3.76 -3.10
CA LYS A 21 -11.76 -4.85 -3.96
C LYS A 21 -10.77 -6.01 -4.07
N HIS A 22 -9.51 -5.78 -3.70
CA HIS A 22 -8.46 -6.79 -3.69
C HIS A 22 -8.23 -7.32 -2.27
N ALA A 23 -8.57 -8.59 -2.04
CA ALA A 23 -8.49 -9.21 -0.71
C ALA A 23 -7.06 -9.29 -0.14
N ASN A 24 -6.04 -9.21 -0.99
CA ASN A 24 -4.63 -9.23 -0.60
C ASN A 24 -4.01 -7.84 -0.38
N MET A 25 -4.82 -6.76 -0.42
CA MET A 25 -4.35 -5.39 -0.16
C MET A 25 -3.91 -5.23 1.30
N LYS A 26 -2.71 -4.68 1.49
CA LYS A 26 -2.08 -4.44 2.80
C LYS A 26 -1.70 -2.98 2.95
N GLU A 27 -1.54 -2.54 4.19
CA GLU A 27 -1.00 -1.23 4.51
C GLU A 27 0.24 -1.34 5.40
N LEU A 28 1.25 -0.53 5.10
CA LEU A 28 2.35 -0.19 6.00
C LEU A 28 1.97 1.06 6.76
N ARG A 29 2.15 1.04 8.08
CA ARG A 29 1.89 2.17 8.98
C ARG A 29 3.20 2.59 9.64
N PHE A 30 3.63 3.83 9.42
CA PHE A 30 4.87 4.36 9.98
C PHE A 30 4.77 5.88 10.22
N GLU A 31 5.69 6.40 11.01
CA GLU A 31 5.86 7.83 11.27
C GLU A 31 7.13 8.30 10.54
N ALA A 32 7.04 9.45 9.87
CA ALA A 32 8.13 10.05 9.12
C ALA A 32 7.82 11.53 8.88
N ASP A 33 8.84 12.39 8.88
CA ASP A 33 8.73 13.83 8.60
C ASP A 33 7.62 14.53 9.41
N ASP A 34 7.56 14.25 10.73
CA ASP A 34 6.52 14.72 11.66
C ASP A 34 5.06 14.34 11.27
N GLY A 35 4.89 13.41 10.33
CA GLY A 35 3.60 12.91 9.83
C GLY A 35 3.31 11.45 10.19
N VAL A 36 2.06 11.05 10.00
CA VAL A 36 1.57 9.68 10.28
C VAL A 36 1.18 9.03 8.96
N TRP A 37 2.11 8.29 8.37
CA TRP A 37 2.01 7.81 6.99
C TRP A 37 1.34 6.43 6.89
N ARG A 38 0.60 6.24 5.80
CA ARG A 38 0.08 4.94 5.37
C ARG A 38 0.50 4.68 3.93
N ALA A 39 1.10 3.53 3.67
CA ALA A 39 1.38 3.07 2.32
C ALA A 39 0.58 1.80 2.02
N ALA A 40 -0.29 1.83 1.01
CA ALA A 40 -1.00 0.66 0.51
C ALA A 40 -0.13 -0.09 -0.49
N PHE A 41 -0.09 -1.42 -0.35
CA PHE A 41 0.67 -2.31 -1.21
C PHE A 41 -0.02 -3.67 -1.36
N ALA A 42 0.32 -4.40 -2.41
CA ALA A 42 -0.13 -5.78 -2.60
C ALA A 42 0.99 -6.61 -3.23
N PHE A 43 0.92 -7.92 -3.05
CA PHE A 43 1.74 -8.86 -3.81
C PHE A 43 1.03 -9.22 -5.10
N ASP A 44 1.72 -9.10 -6.23
CA ASP A 44 1.19 -9.50 -7.52
C ASP A 44 1.26 -11.03 -7.74
N PRO A 45 0.77 -11.57 -8.86
CA PRO A 45 0.84 -13.01 -9.16
C PRO A 45 2.27 -13.57 -9.30
N LYS A 46 3.28 -12.71 -9.51
CA LYS A 46 4.70 -13.08 -9.52
C LYS A 46 5.32 -13.04 -8.11
N ARG A 47 4.52 -12.73 -7.09
CA ARG A 47 4.92 -12.59 -5.68
C ARG A 47 5.84 -11.40 -5.43
N GLU A 48 5.76 -10.39 -6.28
CA GLU A 48 6.49 -9.13 -6.12
C GLU A 48 5.62 -8.13 -5.35
N ALA A 49 6.21 -7.47 -4.35
CA ALA A 49 5.51 -6.44 -3.58
C ALA A 49 5.47 -5.14 -4.38
N VAL A 50 4.26 -4.62 -4.62
CA VAL A 50 4.04 -3.39 -5.36
C VAL A 50 3.49 -2.34 -4.41
N ILE A 51 4.26 -1.26 -4.18
CA ILE A 51 3.76 -0.09 -3.45
C ILE A 51 2.85 0.71 -4.39
N LEU A 52 1.61 0.90 -3.99
CA LEU A 52 0.57 1.48 -4.85
C LEU A 52 0.36 2.96 -4.54
N VAL A 53 0.32 3.33 -3.27
CA VAL A 53 0.15 4.73 -2.85
C VAL A 53 0.64 4.90 -1.41
N ALA A 54 1.30 6.02 -1.12
CA ALA A 54 1.61 6.48 0.23
C ALA A 54 0.98 7.85 0.46
N ALA A 55 0.37 8.06 1.63
CA ALA A 55 -0.23 9.33 2.00
C ALA A 55 -0.11 9.57 3.51
N ASP A 56 0.12 10.83 3.87
CA ASP A 56 0.05 11.28 5.26
C ASP A 56 -1.42 11.33 5.73
N LYS A 57 -1.66 10.70 6.87
CA LYS A 57 -2.97 10.66 7.53
C LYS A 57 -3.17 11.86 8.47
N SER A 58 -2.12 12.64 8.76
CA SER A 58 -2.18 13.76 9.69
C SER A 58 -3.28 14.78 9.30
N GLY A 59 -3.98 15.33 10.30
CA GLY A 59 -4.88 16.48 10.13
C GLY A 59 -6.22 16.25 9.39
N GLY A 60 -6.61 15.02 9.03
CA GLY A 60 -7.78 14.77 8.19
C GLY A 60 -8.91 13.90 8.77
N ASN A 61 -10.07 13.90 8.12
CA ASN A 61 -11.15 12.94 8.37
C ASN A 61 -10.72 11.53 7.91
N GLU A 62 -10.54 10.62 8.87
CA GLU A 62 -10.06 9.25 8.64
C GLU A 62 -10.88 8.48 7.59
N LYS A 63 -12.21 8.59 7.60
CA LYS A 63 -13.07 7.91 6.64
C LYS A 63 -12.82 8.41 5.21
N LYS A 64 -12.67 9.73 5.03
CA LYS A 64 -12.35 10.32 3.72
C LYS A 64 -10.94 9.95 3.28
N PHE A 65 -9.98 9.91 4.21
CA PHE A 65 -8.62 9.47 3.96
C PHE A 65 -8.59 8.04 3.40
N TYR A 66 -9.16 7.07 4.13
CA TYR A 66 -9.15 5.67 3.69
C TYR A 66 -9.94 5.47 2.40
N LYS A 67 -11.06 6.18 2.21
CA LYS A 67 -11.81 6.12 0.93
C LYS A 67 -10.93 6.51 -0.26
N ARG A 68 -10.11 7.56 -0.13
CA ARG A 68 -9.19 7.99 -1.20
C ARG A 68 -8.02 7.03 -1.36
N LEU A 69 -7.37 6.65 -0.26
CA LEU A 69 -6.24 5.72 -0.27
C LEU A 69 -6.60 4.40 -0.97
N ILE A 70 -7.73 3.81 -0.58
CA ILE A 70 -8.22 2.55 -1.15
C ILE A 70 -8.55 2.72 -2.63
N LYS A 71 -9.30 3.77 -2.99
CA LYS A 71 -9.67 4.02 -4.39
C LYS A 71 -8.42 4.09 -5.29
N THR A 72 -7.42 4.87 -4.89
CA THR A 72 -6.18 5.02 -5.65
C THR A 72 -5.37 3.72 -5.70
N ALA A 73 -5.30 2.97 -4.59
CA ALA A 73 -4.60 1.68 -4.56
C ALA A 73 -5.25 0.66 -5.50
N ASP A 74 -6.58 0.56 -5.45
CA ASP A 74 -7.38 -0.36 -6.28
C ASP A 74 -7.27 -0.04 -7.78
N GLU A 75 -7.26 1.23 -8.16
CA GLU A 75 -7.08 1.64 -9.57
C GLU A 75 -5.67 1.30 -10.07
N ARG A 76 -4.64 1.58 -9.28
CA ARG A 76 -3.23 1.31 -9.67
C ARG A 76 -2.94 -0.19 -9.72
N PHE A 77 -3.53 -0.99 -8.83
CA PHE A 77 -3.29 -2.42 -8.84
C PHE A 77 -3.99 -3.12 -10.01
N ASP A 78 -5.21 -2.71 -10.37
CA ASP A 78 -5.85 -3.18 -11.61
C ASP A 78 -4.98 -2.93 -12.84
N GLN A 79 -4.41 -1.73 -12.95
CA GLN A 79 -3.52 -1.37 -14.06
C GLN A 79 -2.27 -2.26 -14.09
N HIS A 80 -1.63 -2.48 -12.94
CA HIS A 80 -0.49 -3.38 -12.81
C HIS A 80 -0.83 -4.82 -13.25
N LEU A 81 -1.97 -5.34 -12.78
CA LEU A 81 -2.43 -6.68 -13.15
C LEU A 81 -2.80 -6.78 -14.63
N GLY A 82 -3.36 -5.73 -15.22
CA GLY A 82 -3.63 -5.65 -16.66
C GLY A 82 -2.34 -5.76 -17.48
N ALA A 83 -1.36 -4.90 -17.18
CA ALA A 83 -0.07 -4.90 -17.86
C ALA A 83 0.68 -6.24 -17.70
N LEU A 84 0.57 -6.90 -16.54
CA LEU A 84 1.17 -8.21 -16.33
C LEU A 84 0.54 -9.33 -17.17
N LYS A 85 -0.75 -9.22 -17.51
CA LYS A 85 -1.43 -10.19 -18.39
C LYS A 85 -1.00 -10.00 -19.83
N GLU A 86 -0.95 -8.75 -20.31
CA GLU A 86 -0.51 -8.43 -21.67
C GLU A 86 0.92 -8.92 -21.92
N ASN A 87 1.82 -8.75 -20.95
CA ASN A 87 3.21 -9.23 -21.04
C ASN A 87 3.39 -10.76 -20.93
N LYS A 88 2.32 -11.52 -20.64
CA LYS A 88 2.37 -13.00 -20.65
C LYS A 88 1.84 -13.60 -21.96
N GLU A 89 1.11 -12.82 -22.75
CA GLU A 89 0.43 -13.27 -23.97
C GLU A 89 1.16 -12.85 -25.26
N GLY A 90 2.27 -12.10 -25.13
CA GLY A 90 3.22 -11.81 -26.22
C GLY A 90 4.51 -12.61 -26.06
#